data_AF-A0A9D1PKZ1-F1
#
_entry.id   AF-A0A9D1PKZ1-F1
#
_cell.length_a   1.000
_cell.length_b   1.000
_cell.length_c   1.000
_cell.angle_alpha   90.00
_cell.angle_beta   90.00
_cell.angle_gamma   90.00
#
_symmetry.space_group_name_H-M   'P 1'
#
loop_
_entity.id
_entity.type
_entity.pdbx_description
1 polymer ?
#
loop_
_entity_poly.entity_id
_entity_poly.type
_entity_poly.pdbx_seq_one_letter_code
_entity_poly.pdbx_strand_id
1 'polypeptide(L)'
;MKIKLYGSSTASTRKARRWFEEHNIPFEYRDILKKPLKKKEMQQILRLTEEGTKDIIATRSNVYKELDLDLENISLNDLYTLVNKNPKLLRQPIILGNDKLQVGFDEYNIRQFIPREERKRFIHDSLAFV
;
A
#
# COMPACT_ATOMS: atom_id res chain seq x y z
N MET A 1 14.32 2.81 -8.89
CA MET A 1 12.98 3.25 -8.42
C MET A 1 12.94 3.09 -6.92
N LYS A 2 12.39 4.05 -6.18
CA LYS A 2 12.30 3.94 -4.71
C LYS A 2 10.93 3.37 -4.33
N ILE A 3 10.90 2.13 -3.82
CA ILE A 3 9.67 1.46 -3.39
C ILE A 3 9.57 1.59 -1.87
N LYS A 4 8.40 1.99 -1.38
CA LYS A 4 8.07 2.00 0.05
C LYS A 4 6.88 1.09 0.29
N LEU A 5 7.00 0.24 1.31
CA LEU A 5 5.95 -0.68 1.74
C LEU A 5 5.52 -0.30 3.15
N TYR A 6 4.28 0.16 3.27
CA TYR A 6 3.66 0.53 4.54
C TYR A 6 2.68 -0.55 4.96
N GLY A 7 2.80 -1.02 6.20
CA GLY A 7 1.86 -1.97 6.78
C GLY A 7 2.32 -2.44 8.14
N SER A 8 1.57 -3.33 8.76
CA SER A 8 1.92 -4.01 10.01
C SER A 8 2.01 -5.52 9.77
N SER A 9 2.03 -6.34 10.82
CA SER A 9 2.15 -7.81 10.77
C SER A 9 0.90 -8.55 10.22
N THR A 10 0.25 -8.04 9.19
CA THR A 10 -0.87 -8.72 8.49
C THR A 10 -0.36 -9.77 7.51
N ALA A 11 -1.21 -10.73 7.14
CA ALA A 11 -0.87 -11.76 6.15
C ALA A 11 -0.51 -11.14 4.79
N SER A 12 -1.28 -10.16 4.31
CA SER A 12 -1.02 -9.46 3.05
C SER A 12 0.30 -8.69 3.08
N THR A 13 0.62 -8.01 4.18
CA THR A 13 1.91 -7.31 4.33
C THR A 13 3.07 -8.30 4.25
N ARG A 14 2.97 -9.45 4.93
CA ARG A 14 4.00 -10.50 4.89
C ARG A 14 4.18 -11.06 3.48
N LYS A 15 3.09 -11.31 2.76
CA LYS A 15 3.13 -11.78 1.36
C LYS A 15 3.84 -10.77 0.44
N ALA A 16 3.49 -9.50 0.52
CA ALA A 16 4.13 -8.46 -0.28
C ALA A 16 5.63 -8.31 0.01
N ARG A 17 6.01 -8.33 1.29
CA ARG A 17 7.42 -8.30 1.69
C ARG A 17 8.20 -9.49 1.12
N ARG A 18 7.68 -10.70 1.34
CA ARG A 18 8.27 -11.92 0.84
C ARG A 18 8.41 -11.90 -0.68
N TRP A 19 7.40 -11.41 -1.39
CA TRP A 19 7.44 -11.28 -2.85
C TRP A 19 8.61 -10.38 -3.31
N PHE A 20 8.79 -9.21 -2.69
CA PHE A 20 9.93 -8.34 -3.03
C PHE A 20 11.29 -8.97 -2.65
N GLU A 21 11.37 -9.66 -1.50
CA GLU A 21 12.56 -10.36 -1.04
C GLU A 21 12.96 -11.50 -2.00
N GLU A 22 12.01 -12.36 -2.40
CA GLU A 22 12.24 -13.49 -3.33
C GLU A 22 12.68 -13.04 -4.73
N HIS A 23 12.20 -11.87 -5.16
CA HIS A 23 12.54 -11.31 -6.47
C HIS A 23 13.74 -10.37 -6.45
N ASN A 24 14.43 -10.23 -5.31
CA ASN A 24 15.57 -9.34 -5.11
C ASN A 24 15.28 -7.87 -5.47
N ILE A 25 14.05 -7.41 -5.25
CA ILE A 25 13.64 -6.03 -5.53
C ILE A 25 13.82 -5.19 -4.25
N PRO A 26 14.68 -4.16 -4.24
CA PRO A 26 14.89 -3.33 -3.05
C PRO A 26 13.65 -2.50 -2.68
N PHE A 27 13.28 -2.51 -1.39
CA PHE A 27 12.16 -1.72 -0.86
C PHE A 27 12.43 -1.24 0.57
N GLU A 28 11.80 -0.13 0.96
CA GLU A 28 11.79 0.37 2.33
C GLU A 28 10.50 -0.08 3.04
N TYR A 29 10.63 -0.96 4.03
CA TYR A 29 9.50 -1.32 4.90
C TYR A 29 9.34 -0.34 6.06
N ARG A 30 8.11 0.11 6.32
CA ARG A 30 7.77 0.83 7.55
C ARG A 30 6.53 0.24 8.22
N ASP A 31 6.73 -0.15 9.48
CA ASP A 31 5.64 -0.55 10.38
C ASP A 31 4.80 0.67 10.79
N ILE A 32 3.58 0.75 10.27
CA ILE A 32 2.68 1.90 10.51
C ILE A 32 2.16 1.96 11.96
N LEU A 33 2.23 0.87 12.73
CA LEU A 33 1.85 0.89 14.15
C LEU A 33 2.94 1.52 15.00
N LYS A 34 4.21 1.38 14.60
CA LYS A 34 5.36 1.95 15.31
C LYS A 34 5.72 3.34 14.81
N LYS A 35 5.60 3.56 13.50
CA LYS A 35 5.95 4.81 12.82
C LYS A 35 4.84 5.16 11.82
N PRO A 36 3.81 5.90 12.27
CA PRO A 36 2.67 6.28 11.43
C PRO A 36 3.07 6.99 10.14
N LEU A 37 2.12 7.03 9.19
CA LEU A 37 2.28 7.80 7.96
C LEU A 37 2.48 9.28 8.31
N LYS A 38 3.36 9.98 7.56
CA LYS A 38 3.42 11.45 7.61
C LYS A 38 2.33 12.02 6.72
N LYS A 39 1.85 13.22 7.04
CA LYS A 39 0.83 13.93 6.25
C LYS A 39 1.20 14.06 4.77
N LYS A 40 2.47 14.35 4.45
CA LYS A 40 2.97 14.42 3.07
C LYS A 40 2.88 13.08 2.32
N GLU A 41 3.10 11.97 3.03
CA GLU A 41 3.00 10.63 2.43
C GLU A 41 1.54 10.27 2.18
N MET A 42 0.64 10.63 3.10
CA MET A 42 -0.80 10.48 2.89
C MET A 42 -1.31 11.31 1.71
N GLN A 43 -0.86 12.55 1.57
CA GLN A 43 -1.14 13.39 0.40
C GLN A 43 -0.67 12.73 -0.90
N GLN A 44 0.55 12.17 -0.90
CA GLN A 44 1.08 11.49 -2.09
C GLN A 44 0.27 10.24 -2.43
N ILE A 45 -0.12 9.45 -1.43
CA ILE A 45 -0.95 8.26 -1.63
C ILE A 45 -2.31 8.65 -2.24
N LEU A 46 -3.00 9.64 -1.65
CA LEU A 46 -4.32 10.10 -2.13
C LEU A 46 -4.28 10.74 -3.52
N ARG A 47 -3.13 11.23 -3.98
CA ARG A 47 -2.97 11.74 -5.35
C ARG A 47 -2.91 10.64 -6.40
N LEU A 48 -2.60 9.40 -5.99
CA LEU A 48 -2.43 8.25 -6.85
C LEU A 48 -3.62 7.27 -6.76
N THR A 49 -4.62 7.57 -5.93
CA THR A 49 -5.86 6.79 -5.85
C THR A 49 -6.85 7.25 -6.92
N GLU A 50 -7.77 6.36 -7.28
CA GLU A 50 -8.83 6.65 -8.24
C GLU A 50 -10.09 7.12 -7.50
N GLU A 51 -10.43 6.46 -6.39
CA GLU A 51 -11.59 6.78 -5.55
C GLU A 51 -11.22 7.54 -4.27
N GLY A 52 -10.03 8.17 -4.24
CA GLY A 52 -9.61 9.00 -3.12
C GLY A 52 -9.43 8.19 -1.84
N THR A 53 -10.16 8.56 -0.79
CA THR A 53 -10.08 7.96 0.54
C THR A 53 -10.60 6.52 0.58
N LYS A 54 -11.60 6.18 -0.27
CA LYS A 54 -12.24 4.86 -0.28
C LYS A 54 -11.25 3.74 -0.62
N ASP A 55 -10.27 4.04 -1.47
CA ASP A 55 -9.25 3.07 -1.88
C ASP A 55 -8.34 2.64 -0.73
N ILE A 56 -8.06 3.53 0.22
CA ILE A 56 -7.04 3.30 1.25
C ILE A 56 -7.61 2.92 2.61
N ILE A 57 -8.92 3.05 2.81
CA ILE A 57 -9.58 2.72 4.08
C ILE A 57 -10.11 1.29 4.07
N ALA A 58 -9.84 0.56 5.15
CA ALA A 58 -10.31 -0.80 5.38
C ALA A 58 -11.78 -0.77 5.81
N THR A 59 -12.68 -0.46 4.88
CA THR A 59 -14.14 -0.32 5.10
C THR A 59 -14.80 -1.58 5.67
N ARG A 60 -14.16 -2.75 5.50
CA ARG A 60 -14.62 -4.02 6.09
C ARG A 60 -14.18 -4.25 7.54
N SER A 61 -13.33 -3.38 8.11
CA SER A 61 -12.83 -3.52 9.47
C SER A 61 -13.87 -3.14 10.53
N ASN A 62 -13.82 -3.77 11.71
CA ASN A 62 -14.71 -3.42 12.82
C ASN A 62 -14.51 -1.95 13.25
N VAL A 63 -13.26 -1.49 13.27
CA VAL A 63 -12.91 -0.10 13.59
C VAL A 63 -13.63 0.89 12.66
N TYR A 64 -13.71 0.58 11.36
CA TYR A 64 -14.46 1.43 10.43
C TYR A 64 -15.96 1.46 10.76
N LYS A 65 -16.56 0.29 11.03
CA LYS A 65 -17.99 0.16 11.34
C LYS A 65 -18.40 0.89 12.62
N GLU A 66 -17.49 1.03 13.58
CA GLU A 66 -17.71 1.73 14.86
C GLU A 66 -17.63 3.26 14.75
N LEU A 67 -16.96 3.78 13.72
CA LEU A 67 -16.59 5.21 13.63
C LEU A 67 -17.56 6.07 12.79
N ASP A 68 -18.58 5.47 12.17
CA ASP A 68 -19.60 6.14 11.34
C ASP A 68 -19.02 7.24 10.42
N LEU A 69 -18.03 6.85 9.61
CA LEU A 69 -17.21 7.80 8.85
C LEU A 69 -17.86 8.16 7.51
N ASP A 70 -18.06 9.47 7.30
CA ASP A 70 -18.35 10.01 5.97
C ASP A 70 -17.03 10.21 5.19
N LEU A 71 -16.64 9.19 4.42
CA LEU A 71 -15.43 9.23 3.60
C LEU A 71 -15.51 10.18 2.41
N GLU A 72 -16.70 10.62 2.00
CA GLU A 72 -16.87 11.50 0.83
C GLU A 72 -16.53 12.95 1.18
N ASN A 73 -16.85 13.36 2.41
CA ASN A 73 -16.65 14.73 2.86
C ASN A 73 -15.49 14.91 3.86
N ILE A 74 -14.75 13.85 4.20
CA ILE A 74 -13.64 13.95 5.16
C ILE A 74 -12.48 14.79 4.61
N SER A 75 -12.05 15.79 5.39
CA SER A 75 -10.88 16.58 5.03
C SER A 75 -9.60 15.73 5.16
N LEU A 76 -8.57 16.07 4.40
CA LEU A 76 -7.25 15.44 4.54
C LEU A 76 -6.70 15.52 5.97
N ASN A 77 -6.97 16.62 6.70
CA ASN A 77 -6.48 16.80 8.07
C ASN A 77 -7.18 15.85 9.03
N ASP A 78 -8.49 15.68 8.88
CA ASP A 78 -9.29 14.82 9.74
C ASP A 78 -8.97 13.36 9.45
N LEU A 79 -8.87 13.00 8.16
CA LEU A 79 -8.41 11.67 7.74
C LEU A 79 -7.02 11.35 8.30
N TYR A 80 -6.09 12.30 8.22
CA TYR A 80 -4.75 12.13 8.78
C TYR A 80 -4.78 11.91 10.29
N THR A 81 -5.55 12.74 11.00
CA THR A 81 -5.71 12.63 12.46
C THR A 81 -6.32 11.29 12.85
N LEU A 82 -7.33 10.86 12.11
CA LEU A 82 -8.04 9.61 12.32
C LEU A 82 -7.13 8.39 12.11
N VAL A 83 -6.41 8.34 10.98
CA VAL A 83 -5.46 7.27 10.67
C VAL A 83 -4.29 7.26 11.64
N ASN A 84 -3.81 8.43 12.10
CA ASN A 84 -2.73 8.48 13.07
C ASN A 84 -3.16 7.93 14.44
N LYS A 85 -4.42 8.15 14.85
CA LYS A 85 -5.01 7.54 16.05
C LYS A 85 -5.28 6.05 15.86
N ASN A 86 -5.73 5.66 14.68
CA ASN A 86 -6.16 4.29 14.35
C ASN A 86 -5.48 3.78 13.07
N PRO A 87 -4.17 3.45 13.07
CA PRO A 87 -3.47 3.08 11.84
C PRO A 87 -4.00 1.82 11.16
N LYS A 88 -4.71 0.96 11.92
CA LYS A 88 -5.39 -0.24 11.40
C LYS A 88 -6.57 0.09 10.47
N LEU A 89 -7.03 1.34 10.43
CA LEU A 89 -8.02 1.80 9.44
C LEU A 89 -7.49 1.79 8.02
N LEU A 90 -6.17 1.82 7.83
CA LEU A 90 -5.59 1.69 6.51
C LEU A 90 -5.69 0.25 6.01
N ARG A 91 -6.06 0.09 4.74
CA ARG A 91 -5.83 -1.16 4.00
C ARG A 91 -4.32 -1.40 3.92
N GLN A 92 -3.93 -2.66 4.05
CA GLN A 92 -2.53 -3.05 4.15
C GLN A 92 -2.21 -4.23 3.22
N PRO A 93 -1.01 -4.25 2.63
CA PRO A 93 -0.01 -3.17 2.62
C PRO A 93 -0.43 -2.01 1.70
N ILE A 94 0.16 -0.83 1.90
CA ILE A 94 0.20 0.24 0.88
C ILE A 94 1.61 0.23 0.30
N ILE A 95 1.71 -0.03 -1.00
CA ILE A 95 2.98 -0.06 -1.73
C ILE A 95 3.04 1.18 -2.62
N LEU A 96 4.06 1.99 -2.42
CA LEU A 96 4.24 3.27 -3.09
C LEU A 96 5.56 3.27 -3.88
N GLY A 97 5.45 3.52 -5.17
CA GLY A 97 6.57 3.80 -6.08
C GLY A 97 6.68 5.30 -6.39
N ASN A 98 7.35 5.65 -7.48
CA ASN A 98 7.43 7.06 -7.91
C ASN A 98 6.06 7.59 -8.35
N ASP A 99 5.38 6.83 -9.21
CA ASP A 99 4.13 7.14 -9.89
C ASP A 99 3.12 5.97 -9.80
N LYS A 100 3.39 5.03 -8.89
CA LYS A 100 2.63 3.78 -8.76
C LYS A 100 2.14 3.62 -7.34
N LEU A 101 0.89 3.17 -7.23
CA LEU A 101 0.25 2.84 -5.97
C LEU A 101 -0.38 1.46 -6.09
N GLN A 102 -0.20 0.65 -5.05
CA GLN A 102 -1.00 -0.55 -4.86
C GLN A 102 -1.46 -0.61 -3.41
N VAL A 103 -2.76 -0.86 -3.24
CA VAL A 103 -3.40 -1.00 -1.94
C VAL A 103 -3.88 -2.44 -1.76
N GLY A 104 -3.37 -3.10 -0.72
CA GLY A 104 -3.50 -4.54 -0.54
C GLY A 104 -2.42 -5.31 -1.31
N PHE A 105 -2.40 -6.64 -1.12
CA PHE A 105 -1.53 -7.52 -1.86
C PHE A 105 -2.31 -8.20 -2.98
N ASP A 106 -1.79 -8.09 -4.19
CA ASP A 106 -2.23 -8.79 -5.37
C ASP A 106 -0.99 -9.16 -6.17
N GLU A 107 -0.84 -10.45 -6.48
CA GLU A 107 0.39 -11.02 -7.02
C GLU A 107 0.62 -10.66 -8.50
N TYR A 108 -0.45 -10.35 -9.24
CA TYR A 108 -0.34 -9.88 -10.61
C TYR A 108 0.05 -8.40 -10.62
N ASN A 109 -0.69 -7.56 -9.89
CA ASN A 109 -0.49 -6.12 -9.89
C ASN A 109 0.83 -5.70 -9.24
N ILE A 110 1.38 -6.47 -8.29
CA ILE A 110 2.67 -6.12 -7.64
C ILE A 110 3.85 -6.13 -8.62
N ARG A 111 3.72 -6.85 -9.75
CA ARG A 111 4.70 -6.85 -10.84
C ARG A 111 4.91 -5.47 -11.46
N GLN A 112 3.96 -4.54 -11.29
CA GLN A 112 4.15 -3.16 -11.71
C GLN A 112 5.38 -2.50 -11.06
N PHE A 113 5.82 -2.99 -9.89
CA PHE A 113 6.99 -2.48 -9.18
C PHE A 113 8.32 -3.09 -9.63
N ILE A 114 8.33 -3.93 -10.69
CA ILE A 114 9.58 -4.46 -11.26
C ILE A 114 10.35 -3.33 -11.97
N PRO A 115 11.63 -3.10 -11.62
CA PRO A 115 12.50 -2.16 -12.32
C PRO A 115 12.56 -2.44 -13.84
N ARG A 116 12.65 -1.40 -14.67
CA ARG A 116 12.65 -1.53 -16.14
C ARG A 116 13.72 -2.52 -16.63
N GLU A 117 14.92 -2.44 -16.08
CA GLU A 117 16.06 -3.29 -16.42
C GLU A 117 15.80 -4.78 -16.14
N GLU A 118 14.97 -5.08 -15.15
CA GLU A 118 14.70 -6.46 -14.71
C GLU A 118 13.47 -7.06 -15.40
N ARG A 119 12.66 -6.28 -16.12
CA ARG A 119 11.41 -6.78 -16.75
C ARG A 119 11.65 -7.90 -17.76
N LYS A 120 12.77 -7.88 -18.49
CA LYS A 120 13.08 -8.93 -19.48
C LYS A 120 13.20 -10.31 -18.83
N ARG A 121 13.84 -10.38 -17.65
CA ARG A 121 13.97 -11.62 -16.86
C ARG A 121 12.58 -12.15 -16.46
N PHE A 122 11.74 -11.26 -15.95
CA PHE A 122 10.38 -11.62 -15.52
C PHE A 122 9.45 -12.06 -16.67
N ILE A 123 9.57 -11.43 -17.85
CA ILE A 123 8.79 -11.85 -19.02
C ILE A 123 9.22 -13.26 -19.43
N HIS A 124 10.52 -13.54 -19.46
CA HIS A 124 11.05 -14.86 -19.77
C HIS A 124 10.57 -15.91 -18.76
N ASP A 125 10.68 -15.64 -17.46
CA ASP A 125 10.20 -16.54 -16.41
C ASP A 125 8.69 -16.76 -16.50
N SER A 126 7.90 -15.74 -16.85
CA SER A 126 6.44 -15.90 -17.01
C SER A 126 6.02 -16.68 -18.25
N LEU A 127 6.84 -16.70 -19.30
CA LEU A 127 6.61 -17.47 -20.52
C LEU A 127 7.13 -18.92 -20.40
N ALA A 128 8.04 -19.20 -19.47
CA ALA A 128 8.55 -20.55 -19.20
C ALA A 128 7.53 -21.47 -18.51
N PHE A 129 6.38 -20.94 -18.08
CA PHE A 129 5.28 -21.69 -17.48
C PHE A 129 4.05 -21.82 -18.41
N VAL A 130 4.20 -21.52 -19.71
CA VAL A 130 3.17 -21.75 -20.75
C VAL A 130 3.63 -22.85 -21.70
#